data_AF-A0A9Q3J6T3-F1
#
_entry.id   AF-A0A9Q3J6T3-F1
#
_cell.length_a   1.000
_cell.length_b   1.000
_cell.length_c   1.000
_cell.angle_alpha   90.00
_cell.angle_beta   90.00
_cell.angle_gamma   90.00
#
_symmetry.space_group_name_H-M   'P 1'
#
loop_
_entity.id
_entity.type
_entity.pdbx_description
1 polymer ?
#
loop_
_entity_poly.entity_id
_entity_poly.type
_entity_poly.pdbx_seq_one_letter_code
_entity_poly.pdbx_strand_id
1 'polypeptide(L)'
;MYGIDLHNTKDRYFTIGDNKHQNFAFLPFNRQNTVSKVAPVSLELERFKSEQLNEAERSLHLTDSQENELYALLYDHTEAFASDKEPLGAIIGQEVDIILNTERPYTPLLRRPAYPESPQSSEALEIHNKKLLDLGVIRKVGQNKEVEITTPVIVAWHNGKSRMVGDFRALNTYTVPDRYQIPKTQISLTQISQAV
;
A
#
# COMPACT_ATOMS: atom_id res chain seq x y z
N MET A 1 -9.49 43.68 -21.04
CA MET A 1 -10.15 42.89 -22.11
C MET A 1 -9.09 41.95 -22.64
N TYR A 2 -9.26 40.62 -22.56
CA TYR A 2 -8.21 39.66 -22.92
C TYR A 2 -8.38 39.24 -24.38
N GLY A 3 -7.35 39.46 -25.21
CA GLY A 3 -7.30 38.99 -26.59
C GLY A 3 -6.33 37.83 -26.72
N ILE A 4 -6.83 36.66 -27.11
CA ILE A 4 -5.98 35.52 -27.47
C ILE A 4 -5.85 35.55 -28.98
N ASP A 5 -4.65 35.84 -29.48
CA ASP A 5 -4.36 35.82 -30.90
C ASP A 5 -3.73 34.46 -31.27
N LEU A 6 -4.42 33.70 -32.12
CA LEU A 6 -4.07 32.33 -32.52
C LEU A 6 -3.60 32.34 -33.98
N HIS A 7 -2.58 33.12 -34.29
CA HIS A 7 -1.90 33.00 -35.58
C HIS A 7 -0.89 31.84 -35.54
N ASN A 8 -1.00 30.96 -36.54
CA ASN A 8 -0.21 29.75 -36.71
C ASN A 8 1.19 30.06 -37.26
N THR A 9 1.96 30.85 -36.51
CA THR A 9 3.40 30.98 -36.68
C THR A 9 4.10 29.96 -35.78
N LYS A 10 5.32 29.55 -36.14
CA LYS A 10 6.05 28.42 -35.52
C LYS A 10 6.15 28.46 -33.98
N ASP A 11 5.96 29.63 -33.37
CA ASP A 11 5.96 29.84 -31.92
C ASP A 11 4.65 30.54 -31.48
N ARG A 12 4.02 30.00 -30.43
CA ARG A 12 2.77 30.54 -29.84
C ARG A 12 3.12 31.59 -28.78
N TYR A 13 2.48 32.76 -28.83
CA TYR A 13 2.64 33.84 -27.84
C TYR A 13 1.28 34.34 -27.35
N PHE A 14 1.24 35.00 -26.20
CA PHE A 14 0.07 35.74 -25.72
C PHE A 14 0.47 37.09 -25.11
N THR A 15 -0.46 38.03 -25.09
CA THR A 15 -0.28 39.37 -24.52
C THR A 15 -1.21 39.55 -23.32
N ILE A 16 -0.70 40.08 -22.20
CA ILE A 16 -1.52 40.43 -21.03
C ILE A 16 -1.62 41.96 -20.93
N GLY A 17 -2.86 42.48 -20.94
CA GLY A 17 -3.15 43.92 -20.78
C GLY A 17 -3.20 44.70 -22.10
N ASP A 18 -3.29 46.03 -22.02
CA ASP A 18 -3.45 46.91 -23.20
C ASP A 18 -2.14 47.13 -23.98
N ASN A 19 -1.02 46.57 -23.50
CA ASN A 19 0.30 46.79 -24.06
C ASN A 19 0.64 45.73 -25.12
N LYS A 20 0.21 45.95 -26.37
CA LYS A 20 0.39 45.04 -27.52
C LYS A 20 1.86 44.76 -27.91
N HIS A 21 2.82 45.39 -27.24
CA HIS A 21 4.25 45.24 -27.52
C HIS A 21 4.93 44.23 -26.58
N GLN A 22 4.25 43.72 -25.56
CA GLN A 22 4.80 42.75 -24.61
C GLN A 22 4.26 41.35 -24.90
N ASN A 23 5.01 40.58 -25.68
CA ASN A 23 4.66 39.21 -26.06
C ASN A 23 5.28 38.21 -25.06
N PHE A 24 4.45 37.40 -24.44
CA PHE A 24 4.87 36.29 -23.58
C PHE A 24 4.86 35.00 -24.40
N ALA A 25 6.01 34.35 -24.52
CA ALA A 25 6.10 33.04 -25.15
C ALA A 25 5.50 31.99 -24.22
N PHE A 26 4.77 31.02 -24.77
CA PHE A 26 4.56 29.78 -24.05
C PHE A 26 5.92 29.09 -23.93
N LEU A 27 6.37 28.83 -22.70
CA LEU A 27 7.53 27.98 -22.49
C LEU A 27 7.23 26.64 -23.18
N PRO A 28 8.13 26.11 -24.03
CA PRO A 28 7.97 24.77 -24.55
C PRO A 28 7.81 23.83 -23.35
N PHE A 29 6.79 22.98 -23.38
CA PHE A 29 6.59 21.93 -22.39
C PHE A 29 7.70 20.88 -22.57
N ASN A 30 8.91 21.27 -22.21
CA ASN A 30 9.99 20.35 -21.95
C ASN A 30 9.70 19.76 -20.57
N ARG A 31 9.39 18.47 -20.51
CA ARG A 31 9.73 17.63 -19.35
C ARG A 31 11.25 17.55 -19.23
N GLN A 32 11.88 18.69 -18.99
CA GLN A 32 13.20 18.75 -18.41
C GLN A 32 12.94 19.27 -17.01
N ASN A 33 13.11 18.37 -16.04
CA ASN A 33 13.16 18.66 -14.63
C ASN A 33 13.93 19.98 -14.44
N THR A 34 13.22 21.07 -14.17
CA THR A 34 13.83 22.33 -13.80
C THR A 34 14.40 22.16 -12.41
N VAL A 35 15.63 21.65 -12.38
CA VAL A 35 16.54 21.72 -11.24
C VAL A 35 16.77 23.19 -10.95
N SER A 36 16.09 23.71 -9.95
CA SER A 36 16.40 25.01 -9.34
C SER A 36 15.91 25.03 -7.89
N LYS A 37 16.65 24.28 -7.05
CA LYS A 37 17.15 24.61 -5.71
C LYS A 37 18.07 23.45 -5.28
N VAL A 38 19.36 23.59 -5.57
CA VAL A 38 20.40 22.59 -5.30
C VAL A 38 20.91 22.77 -3.87
N ALA A 39 20.29 22.05 -2.94
CA ALA A 39 20.89 21.28 -1.82
C ALA A 39 19.75 20.79 -0.88
N PRO A 40 19.71 19.53 -0.39
CA PRO A 40 20.68 18.44 -0.57
C PRO A 40 19.99 17.07 -0.78
N VAL A 41 19.72 16.68 -2.03
CA VAL A 41 19.33 15.28 -2.35
C VAL A 41 20.35 14.29 -1.77
N SER A 42 21.61 14.70 -1.61
CA SER A 42 22.64 13.89 -0.95
C SER A 42 22.40 13.67 0.55
N LEU A 43 21.93 14.65 1.33
CA LEU A 43 21.80 14.47 2.79
C LEU A 43 20.61 13.57 3.15
N GLU A 44 19.49 13.70 2.43
CA GLU A 44 18.33 12.83 2.62
C GLU A 44 18.61 11.41 2.13
N LEU A 45 19.33 11.27 1.01
CA LEU A 45 19.79 9.99 0.52
C LEU A 45 20.80 9.33 1.46
N GLU A 46 21.79 10.07 1.99
CA GLU A 46 22.73 9.54 2.99
C GLU A 46 22.01 9.15 4.28
N ARG A 47 21.01 9.93 4.71
CA ARG A 47 20.16 9.58 5.84
C ARG A 47 19.40 8.28 5.57
N PHE A 48 18.76 8.16 4.42
CA PHE A 48 18.06 6.94 3.99
C PHE A 48 18.99 5.72 3.98
N LYS A 49 20.22 5.85 3.43
CA LYS A 49 21.23 4.78 3.49
C LYS A 49 21.52 4.36 4.93
N SER A 50 21.74 5.33 5.82
CA SER A 50 22.10 5.05 7.22
C SER A 50 20.95 4.51 8.07
N GLU A 51 19.72 4.96 7.83
CA GLU A 51 18.55 4.60 8.64
C GLU A 51 17.84 3.34 8.13
N GLN A 52 17.77 3.12 6.81
CA GLN A 52 16.93 2.08 6.22
C GLN A 52 17.72 0.95 5.55
N LEU A 53 18.92 1.23 5.04
CA LEU A 53 19.73 0.25 4.30
C LEU A 53 20.93 -0.28 5.07
N ASN A 54 21.13 0.14 6.33
CA ASN A 54 22.28 -0.26 7.13
C ASN A 54 22.31 -1.78 7.41
N GLU A 55 21.14 -2.41 7.51
CA GLU A 55 21.02 -3.87 7.70
C GLU A 55 20.86 -4.63 6.38
N ALA A 56 20.79 -3.94 5.24
CA ALA A 56 20.57 -4.56 3.95
C ALA A 56 21.85 -5.24 3.43
N GLU A 57 21.75 -6.52 3.08
CA GLU A 57 22.82 -7.23 2.39
C GLU A 57 22.92 -6.75 0.95
N ARG A 58 24.14 -6.38 0.54
CA ARG A 58 24.43 -5.89 -0.82
C ARG A 58 25.42 -6.81 -1.52
N SER A 59 25.30 -6.89 -2.84
CA SER A 59 26.24 -7.66 -3.65
C SER A 59 27.63 -7.01 -3.63
N LEU A 60 28.66 -7.83 -3.39
CA LEU A 60 30.07 -7.42 -3.42
C LEU A 60 30.58 -7.12 -4.85
N HIS A 61 29.78 -7.40 -5.87
CA HIS A 61 30.17 -7.23 -7.27
C HIS A 61 29.74 -5.88 -7.87
N LEU A 62 29.05 -5.04 -7.10
CA LEU A 62 28.64 -3.72 -7.55
C LEU A 62 29.84 -2.77 -7.54
N THR A 63 29.99 -2.01 -8.62
CA THR A 63 30.91 -0.86 -8.63
C THR A 63 30.30 0.31 -7.87
N ASP A 64 31.13 1.24 -7.39
CA ASP A 64 30.67 2.43 -6.66
C ASP A 64 29.61 3.24 -7.44
N SER A 65 29.72 3.29 -8.78
CA SER A 65 28.73 3.97 -9.62
C SER A 65 27.38 3.26 -9.61
N GLN A 66 27.38 1.94 -9.79
CA GLN A 66 26.16 1.13 -9.77
C GLN A 66 25.52 1.11 -8.39
N GLU A 67 26.32 1.14 -7.35
CA GLU A 67 25.85 1.20 -5.98
C GLU A 67 25.11 2.52 -5.71
N ASN A 68 25.67 3.65 -6.17
CA ASN A 68 25.01 4.94 -6.06
C ASN A 68 23.72 5.02 -6.90
N GLU A 69 23.70 4.44 -8.10
CA GLU A 69 22.50 4.33 -8.92
C GLU A 69 21.41 3.48 -8.24
N LEU A 70 21.80 2.36 -7.62
CA LEU A 70 20.87 1.51 -6.86
C LEU A 70 20.27 2.28 -5.69
N TYR A 71 21.08 3.00 -4.91
CA TYR A 71 20.56 3.79 -3.79
C TYR A 71 19.64 4.92 -4.24
N ALA A 72 19.97 5.59 -5.35
CA ALA A 72 19.09 6.60 -5.92
C ALA A 72 17.73 5.98 -6.33
N LEU A 73 17.75 4.81 -6.98
CA LEU A 73 16.53 4.10 -7.37
C LEU A 73 15.69 3.66 -6.17
N LEU A 74 16.32 3.11 -5.13
CA LEU A 74 15.62 2.70 -3.91
C LEU A 74 15.01 3.90 -3.18
N TYR A 75 15.72 5.02 -3.15
CA TYR A 75 15.23 6.26 -2.56
C TYR A 75 14.04 6.84 -3.34
N ASP A 76 14.14 6.88 -4.67
CA ASP A 76 13.07 7.36 -5.55
C ASP A 76 11.79 6.50 -5.46
N HIS A 77 11.93 5.24 -5.05
CA HIS A 77 10.83 4.28 -4.86
C HIS A 77 10.63 3.86 -3.41
N THR A 78 10.96 4.72 -2.45
CA THR A 78 10.83 4.44 -1.00
C THR A 78 9.43 3.97 -0.61
N GLU A 79 8.37 4.56 -1.19
CA GLU A 79 6.98 4.20 -0.91
C GLU A 79 6.59 2.79 -1.39
N ALA A 80 7.37 2.17 -2.27
CA ALA A 80 7.11 0.80 -2.74
C ALA A 80 7.52 -0.27 -1.73
N PHE A 81 8.31 0.09 -0.71
CA PHE A 81 8.84 -0.82 0.29
C PHE A 81 8.15 -0.62 1.64
N ALA A 82 7.88 -1.72 2.35
CA ALA A 82 7.40 -1.65 3.72
C ALA A 82 8.52 -1.13 4.64
N SER A 83 8.18 -0.21 5.54
CA SER A 83 9.10 0.33 6.54
C SER A 83 8.61 0.06 7.96
N ASP A 84 9.46 0.29 8.97
CA ASP A 84 9.05 0.14 10.38
C ASP A 84 7.90 1.09 10.77
N LYS A 85 7.83 2.26 10.12
CA LYS A 85 6.79 3.27 10.37
C LYS A 85 5.51 2.96 9.61
N GLU A 86 5.64 2.49 8.38
CA GLU A 86 4.53 2.15 7.48
C GLU A 86 4.70 0.72 6.97
N PRO A 87 4.43 -0.29 7.82
CA PRO A 87 4.65 -1.69 7.46
C PRO A 87 3.54 -2.24 6.55
N LEU A 88 2.44 -1.50 6.36
CA LEU A 88 1.26 -1.94 5.63
C LEU A 88 0.95 -0.96 4.51
N GLY A 89 0.78 -1.48 3.29
CA GLY A 89 0.17 -0.73 2.20
C GLY A 89 -1.35 -0.69 2.35
N ALA A 90 -1.97 0.39 1.88
CA ALA A 90 -3.41 0.54 1.84
C ALA A 90 -3.85 0.99 0.44
N ILE A 91 -4.84 0.29 -0.13
CA ILE A 91 -5.50 0.73 -1.36
C ILE A 91 -6.66 1.64 -0.95
N ILE A 92 -6.58 2.92 -1.35
CA ILE A 92 -7.60 3.92 -1.03
C ILE A 92 -8.67 3.91 -2.12
N GLY A 93 -9.94 3.84 -1.72
CA GLY A 93 -11.09 3.98 -2.63
C GLY A 93 -11.63 2.69 -3.23
N GLN A 94 -11.09 1.53 -2.86
CA GLN A 94 -11.66 0.22 -3.22
C GLN A 94 -12.04 -0.55 -1.95
N GLU A 95 -13.31 -0.48 -1.59
CA GLU A 95 -13.88 -1.29 -0.51
C GLU A 95 -14.32 -2.64 -1.06
N VAL A 96 -14.19 -3.70 -0.25
CA VAL A 96 -14.57 -5.06 -0.61
C VAL A 96 -15.84 -5.45 0.12
N ASP A 97 -16.89 -5.75 -0.64
CA ASP A 97 -18.13 -6.27 -0.11
C ASP A 97 -18.06 -7.80 0.03
N ILE A 98 -18.31 -8.30 1.25
CA ILE A 98 -18.44 -9.74 1.50
C ILE A 98 -19.92 -10.10 1.39
N ILE A 99 -20.30 -10.74 0.29
CA ILE A 99 -21.68 -11.14 0.02
C ILE A 99 -21.96 -12.48 0.71
N LEU A 100 -23.02 -12.53 1.52
CA LEU A 100 -23.48 -13.74 2.17
C LEU A 100 -24.60 -14.42 1.36
N ASN A 101 -24.70 -15.74 1.46
CA ASN A 101 -25.78 -16.56 0.88
C ASN A 101 -27.00 -16.72 1.81
N THR A 102 -27.00 -16.00 2.92
CA THR A 102 -28.06 -16.01 3.94
C THR A 102 -28.44 -14.57 4.28
N GLU A 103 -29.70 -14.38 4.67
CA GLU A 103 -30.23 -13.10 5.11
C GLU A 103 -30.41 -13.06 6.63
N ARG A 104 -30.76 -11.87 7.16
CA ARG A 104 -31.09 -11.71 8.57
C ARG A 104 -32.46 -12.32 8.88
N PRO A 105 -32.67 -12.92 10.06
CA PRO A 105 -31.71 -13.07 11.16
C PRO A 105 -30.65 -14.15 10.87
N TYR A 106 -29.39 -13.85 11.16
CA TYR A 106 -28.29 -14.79 10.94
C TYR A 106 -28.34 -15.97 11.91
N THR A 107 -27.92 -17.15 11.44
CA THR A 107 -27.85 -18.37 12.24
C THR A 107 -26.95 -18.21 13.47
N PRO A 108 -27.23 -18.87 14.60
CA PRO A 108 -26.35 -18.88 15.76
C PRO A 108 -24.92 -19.34 15.45
N LEU A 109 -24.72 -20.12 14.38
CA LEU A 109 -23.39 -20.53 13.92
C LEU A 109 -22.50 -19.37 13.46
N LEU A 110 -23.09 -18.22 13.11
CA LEU A 110 -22.37 -16.98 12.80
C LEU A 110 -22.11 -16.12 14.05
N ARG A 111 -22.70 -16.45 15.21
CA ARG A 111 -22.50 -15.78 16.50
C ARG A 111 -21.74 -16.69 17.47
N ARG A 112 -20.49 -17.01 17.13
CA ARG A 112 -19.69 -17.94 17.93
C ARG A 112 -19.01 -17.21 19.09
N PRO A 113 -19.04 -17.78 20.32
CA PRO A 113 -18.31 -17.23 21.46
C PRO A 113 -16.80 -17.41 21.27
N ALA A 114 -16.01 -16.60 21.98
CA ALA A 114 -14.57 -16.81 22.09
C ALA A 114 -14.27 -18.18 22.71
N TYR A 115 -13.19 -18.82 22.28
CA TYR A 115 -12.74 -20.05 22.90
C TYR A 115 -12.11 -19.77 24.26
N PRO A 116 -12.14 -20.74 25.20
CA PRO A 116 -11.35 -20.64 26.42
C PRO A 116 -9.86 -20.63 26.09
N GLU A 117 -9.11 -19.74 26.73
CA GLU A 117 -7.69 -19.55 26.44
C GLU A 117 -6.80 -19.77 27.65
N SER A 118 -5.57 -20.24 27.40
CA SER A 118 -4.54 -20.33 28.42
C SER A 118 -3.98 -18.94 28.76
N PRO A 119 -3.40 -18.74 29.95
CA PRO A 119 -2.78 -17.45 30.31
C PRO A 119 -1.75 -16.96 29.29
N GLN A 120 -0.93 -17.88 28.77
CA GLN A 120 0.06 -17.59 27.73
C GLN A 120 -0.58 -17.13 26.40
N SER A 121 -1.72 -17.72 26.04
CA SER A 121 -2.43 -17.34 24.80
C SER A 121 -3.11 -15.98 24.95
N SER A 122 -3.70 -15.72 26.12
CA SER A 122 -4.32 -14.44 26.46
C SER A 122 -3.30 -13.28 26.39
N GLU A 123 -2.11 -13.47 26.97
CA GLU A 123 -1.03 -12.48 26.89
C GLU A 123 -0.59 -12.24 25.43
N ALA A 124 -0.42 -13.32 24.66
CA ALA A 124 -0.08 -13.20 23.24
C ALA A 124 -1.17 -12.47 22.44
N LEU A 125 -2.46 -12.75 22.70
CA LEU A 125 -3.56 -12.04 22.06
C LEU A 125 -3.57 -10.56 22.39
N GLU A 126 -3.32 -10.18 23.64
CA GLU A 126 -3.29 -8.77 24.03
C GLU A 126 -2.18 -8.01 23.29
N ILE A 127 -0.99 -8.62 23.17
CA ILE A 127 0.12 -8.07 22.40
C ILE A 127 -0.27 -7.88 20.92
N HIS A 128 -0.87 -8.90 20.30
CA HIS A 128 -1.29 -8.83 18.90
C HIS A 128 -2.41 -7.81 18.68
N ASN A 129 -3.42 -7.79 19.57
CA ASN A 129 -4.54 -6.84 19.50
C ASN A 129 -4.05 -5.40 19.61
N LYS A 130 -3.16 -5.11 20.57
CA LYS A 130 -2.56 -3.78 20.71
C LYS A 130 -1.83 -3.37 19.43
N LYS A 131 -0.99 -4.25 18.88
CA LYS A 131 -0.28 -3.97 17.63
C LYS A 131 -1.23 -3.67 16.47
N LEU A 132 -2.30 -4.45 16.31
CA LEU A 132 -3.27 -4.24 15.23
C LEU A 132 -4.13 -2.98 15.43
N LEU A 133 -4.41 -2.60 16.67
CA LEU A 133 -5.06 -1.33 17.01
C LEU A 133 -4.15 -0.14 16.68
N ASP A 134 -2.87 -0.22 17.06
CA ASP A 134 -1.87 0.82 16.79
C ASP A 134 -1.65 1.00 15.28
N LEU A 135 -1.71 -0.09 14.51
CA LEU A 135 -1.65 -0.07 13.04
C LEU A 135 -2.96 0.34 12.36
N GLY A 136 -4.05 0.54 13.11
CA GLY A 136 -5.36 0.89 12.56
C GLY A 136 -6.05 -0.21 11.74
N VAL A 137 -5.56 -1.46 11.81
CA VAL A 137 -6.12 -2.62 11.07
C VAL A 137 -7.43 -3.09 11.70
N ILE A 138 -7.52 -3.04 13.02
CA ILE A 138 -8.73 -3.37 13.76
C ILE A 138 -9.22 -2.16 14.57
N ARG A 139 -10.50 -2.15 14.93
CA ARG A 139 -11.08 -1.13 15.79
C ARG A 139 -12.10 -1.72 16.74
N LYS A 140 -12.29 -1.06 17.88
CA LYS A 140 -13.41 -1.37 18.77
C LYS A 140 -14.74 -1.05 18.09
N VAL A 141 -15.71 -1.93 18.25
CA VAL A 141 -17.09 -1.66 17.85
C VAL A 141 -17.73 -0.75 18.92
N GLY A 142 -18.39 0.33 18.51
CA GLY A 142 -19.02 1.26 19.44
C GLY A 142 -20.19 0.61 20.19
N GLN A 143 -20.42 1.04 21.43
CA GLN A 143 -21.44 0.46 22.34
C GLN A 143 -22.86 0.42 21.76
N ASN A 144 -23.16 1.34 20.82
CA ASN A 144 -24.48 1.44 20.19
C ASN A 144 -24.66 0.54 18.95
N LYS A 145 -23.67 -0.30 18.60
CA LYS A 145 -23.75 -1.20 17.44
C LYS A 145 -23.88 -2.65 17.90
N GLU A 146 -24.95 -3.30 17.48
CA GLU A 146 -25.08 -4.75 17.66
C GLU A 146 -24.10 -5.47 16.73
N VAL A 147 -23.32 -6.40 17.29
CA VAL A 147 -22.44 -7.28 16.52
C VAL A 147 -23.21 -8.55 16.23
N GLU A 148 -23.67 -8.69 14.99
CA GLU A 148 -24.49 -9.83 14.60
C GLU A 148 -23.69 -11.06 14.16
N ILE A 149 -22.40 -10.88 13.84
CA ILE A 149 -21.49 -11.93 13.40
C ILE A 149 -20.21 -11.86 14.23
N THR A 150 -19.81 -12.97 14.83
CA THR A 150 -18.59 -13.11 15.63
C THR A 150 -17.84 -14.37 15.23
N THR A 151 -16.52 -14.21 15.05
CA THR A 151 -15.62 -15.31 14.73
C THR A 151 -14.58 -15.43 15.85
N PRO A 152 -14.41 -16.60 16.48
CA PRO A 152 -13.42 -16.76 17.52
C PRO A 152 -12.02 -16.78 16.92
N VAL A 153 -11.08 -16.39 17.75
CA VAL A 153 -9.66 -16.34 17.41
C VAL A 153 -8.94 -17.35 18.29
N ILE A 154 -7.85 -17.92 17.78
CA ILE A 154 -6.95 -18.80 18.51
C ILE A 154 -5.50 -18.36 18.30
N VAL A 155 -4.62 -18.74 19.21
CA VAL A 155 -3.18 -18.54 19.08
C VAL A 155 -2.51 -19.83 18.64
N ALA A 156 -1.81 -19.77 17.51
CA ALA A 156 -0.95 -20.85 17.02
C ALA A 156 0.53 -20.53 17.30
N TRP A 157 1.26 -21.50 17.87
CA TRP A 157 2.67 -21.36 18.18
C TRP A 157 3.53 -22.12 17.18
N HIS A 158 4.58 -21.49 16.69
CA HIS A 158 5.58 -22.14 15.84
C HIS A 158 6.94 -21.47 15.99
N ASN A 159 7.98 -22.27 16.26
CA ASN A 159 9.34 -21.81 16.56
C ASN A 159 9.40 -20.74 17.65
N GLY A 160 8.63 -20.92 18.73
CA GLY A 160 8.57 -19.98 19.86
C GLY A 160 7.82 -18.66 19.58
N LYS A 161 7.32 -18.45 18.35
CA LYS A 161 6.55 -17.27 17.97
C LYS A 161 5.05 -17.58 17.91
N SER A 162 4.24 -16.70 18.49
CA SER A 162 2.78 -16.77 18.47
C SER A 162 2.21 -16.10 17.22
N ARG A 163 1.10 -16.63 16.71
CA ARG A 163 0.31 -16.06 15.61
C ARG A 163 -1.17 -16.10 15.97
N MET A 164 -1.86 -14.99 15.73
CA MET A 164 -3.29 -14.89 15.87
C MET A 164 -3.98 -15.49 14.63
N VAL A 165 -4.96 -16.39 14.81
CA VAL A 165 -5.66 -17.09 13.73
C VAL A 165 -7.17 -17.05 13.97
N GLY A 166 -7.93 -16.46 13.04
CA GLY A 166 -9.40 -16.44 13.10
C GLY A 166 -10.02 -17.73 12.53
N ASP A 167 -11.02 -18.29 13.21
CA ASP A 167 -11.75 -19.47 12.78
C ASP A 167 -12.94 -19.13 11.87
N PHE A 168 -12.64 -18.76 10.62
CA PHE A 168 -13.65 -18.32 9.64
C PHE A 168 -14.44 -19.46 9.00
N ARG A 169 -14.33 -20.72 9.46
CA ARG A 169 -14.98 -21.88 8.80
C ARG A 169 -16.49 -21.73 8.69
N ALA A 170 -17.12 -21.26 9.77
CA ALA A 170 -18.56 -21.01 9.79
C ALA A 170 -18.92 -19.90 8.79
N LEU A 171 -18.24 -18.75 8.86
CA LEU A 171 -18.47 -17.62 7.94
C LEU A 171 -18.31 -18.04 6.48
N ASN A 172 -17.25 -18.77 6.15
CA ASN A 172 -16.96 -19.23 4.79
C ASN A 172 -18.05 -20.13 4.20
N THR A 173 -18.82 -20.85 5.03
CA THR A 173 -19.95 -21.66 4.57
C THR A 173 -21.12 -20.78 4.10
N TYR A 174 -21.22 -19.58 4.66
CA TYR A 174 -22.27 -18.61 4.36
C TYR A 174 -21.81 -17.49 3.41
N THR A 175 -20.56 -17.49 2.95
CA THR A 175 -20.04 -16.52 1.98
C THR A 175 -20.25 -17.02 0.56
N VAL A 176 -20.73 -16.17 -0.33
CA VAL A 176 -20.81 -16.47 -1.77
C VAL A 176 -19.39 -16.53 -2.33
N PRO A 177 -18.97 -17.64 -2.98
CA PRO A 177 -17.62 -17.78 -3.49
C PRO A 177 -17.39 -16.83 -4.67
N ASP A 178 -16.31 -16.06 -4.61
CA ASP A 178 -15.81 -15.31 -5.76
C ASP A 178 -15.32 -16.30 -6.84
N ARG A 179 -15.74 -16.08 -8.08
CA ARG A 179 -15.43 -16.95 -9.22
C ARG A 179 -14.22 -16.45 -10.03
N TYR A 180 -13.46 -15.49 -9.51
CA TYR A 180 -12.21 -15.08 -10.14
C TYR A 180 -11.08 -16.07 -9.81
N GLN A 181 -10.77 -16.95 -10.76
CA GLN A 181 -9.71 -17.95 -10.57
C GLN A 181 -8.34 -17.31 -10.72
N ILE A 182 -7.52 -17.38 -9.67
CA ILE A 182 -6.10 -17.08 -9.76
C ILE A 182 -5.45 -18.14 -10.68
N PRO A 183 -4.76 -17.74 -11.76
CA PRO A 183 -4.13 -18.69 -12.66
C PRO A 183 -3.09 -19.52 -11.91
N LYS A 184 -3.04 -20.83 -12.22
CA LYS A 184 -1.99 -21.71 -11.69
C LYS A 184 -0.63 -21.24 -12.20
N THR A 185 0.40 -21.30 -11.34
CA THR A 185 1.77 -20.89 -11.68
C THR A 185 2.26 -21.47 -13.00
N GLN A 186 1.97 -22.74 -13.28
CA GLN A 186 2.35 -23.40 -14.53
C GLN A 186 1.75 -22.74 -15.78
N ILE A 187 0.48 -22.32 -15.71
CA ILE A 187 -0.21 -21.67 -16.82
C ILE A 187 0.45 -20.31 -17.07
N SER A 188 0.68 -19.53 -16.00
CA SER A 188 1.35 -18.24 -16.09
C SER A 188 2.76 -18.35 -16.68
N LEU A 189 3.54 -19.34 -16.26
CA LEU A 189 4.89 -19.59 -16.81
C LEU A 189 4.86 -19.96 -18.29
N THR A 190 3.90 -20.76 -18.72
CA THR A 190 3.75 -21.17 -20.12
C THR A 190 3.37 -19.97 -21.01
N GLN A 191 2.52 -19.06 -20.51
CA GLN A 191 2.16 -17.84 -21.24
C GLN A 191 3.37 -16.92 -21.43
N ILE A 192 4.22 -16.79 -20.40
CA ILE A 192 5.45 -16.00 -20.49
C ILE A 192 6.40 -16.61 -21.52
N SER A 193 6.59 -17.93 -21.52
CA SER A 193 7.51 -18.59 -22.46
C SER A 193 7.03 -18.54 -23.92
N GLN A 194 5.75 -18.30 -24.17
CA GLN A 194 5.19 -18.12 -25.51
C GLN A 194 5.20 -16.65 -25.98
N ALA A 195 5.40 -15.69 -25.06
CA ALA A 195 5.42 -14.26 -25.36
C ALA A 195 6.82 -13.72 -25.72
N VAL A 196 7.86 -14.55 -25.58
CA VAL A 196 9.26 -14.29 -25.96
C VAL A 196 9.53 -14.96 -27.30
#